data_AF-A0A0B2PC67-F1
#
_entry.id   AF-A0A0B2PC67-F1
#
_cell.length_a   1.000
_cell.length_b   1.000
_cell.length_c   1.000
_cell.angle_alpha   90.00
_cell.angle_beta   90.00
_cell.angle_gamma   90.00
#
_symmetry.space_group_name_H-M   'P 1'
#
loop_
_entity.id
_entity.type
_entity.pdbx_description
1 polymer ?
#
loop_
_entity_poly.entity_id
_entity_poly.type
_entity_poly.pdbx_seq_one_letter_code
_entity_poly.pdbx_strand_id
1 'polypeptide(L)'
;MQLFVFNFYGTTFLVIYGMVIIMGIVLELGAAPAPAPAPLLPPSEANAILNSGWWNLSQLDSHNICSWNDIDCNVAGSITSIRCPFYTPGIRLATLNLSVFKNLEGLEVSGCGLQGTIPPDIGNLPKLTSFIGKSYPIRETNPF
;
A
#
# COMPACT_ATOMS: atom_id res chain seq x y z
N MET A 1 -68.52 37.06 15.63
CA MET A 1 -67.07 37.31 15.72
C MET A 1 -66.22 36.06 16.06
N GLN A 2 -66.76 34.83 16.03
CA GLN A 2 -66.02 33.59 16.37
C GLN A 2 -65.42 32.84 15.16
N LEU A 3 -65.94 33.03 13.94
CA LEU A 3 -65.48 32.32 12.72
C LEU A 3 -64.09 32.76 12.22
N PHE A 4 -63.63 33.96 12.57
CA PHE A 4 -62.30 34.46 12.18
C PHE A 4 -61.17 33.87 13.03
N VAL A 5 -61.45 33.48 14.28
CA VAL A 5 -60.44 32.97 15.22
C VAL A 5 -60.02 31.54 14.86
N PHE A 6 -60.94 30.68 14.42
CA PHE A 6 -60.62 29.31 13.99
C PHE A 6 -59.74 29.24 12.73
N ASN A 7 -59.89 30.20 11.81
CA ASN A 7 -59.05 30.28 10.61
C ASN A 7 -57.61 30.72 10.91
N PHE A 8 -57.41 31.50 11.98
CA PHE A 8 -56.08 31.97 12.39
C PHE A 8 -55.24 30.85 13.01
N TYR A 9 -55.87 29.98 13.82
CA TYR A 9 -55.18 28.80 14.38
C TYR A 9 -54.91 27.71 13.35
N GLY A 10 -55.82 27.50 12.38
CA GLY A 10 -55.61 26.52 11.31
C GLY A 10 -54.47 26.90 10.35
N THR A 11 -54.41 28.18 9.96
CA THR A 11 -53.36 28.67 9.05
C THR A 11 -51.98 28.68 9.69
N THR A 12 -51.87 29.08 10.95
CA THR A 12 -50.61 28.99 11.71
C THR A 12 -50.13 27.54 11.87
N PHE A 13 -51.02 26.60 12.16
CA PHE A 13 -50.69 25.18 12.28
C PHE A 13 -50.14 24.58 10.97
N LEU A 14 -50.76 24.92 9.83
CA LEU A 14 -50.31 24.48 8.50
C LEU A 14 -48.93 25.06 8.14
N VAL A 15 -48.65 26.31 8.50
CA VAL A 15 -47.35 26.93 8.25
C VAL A 15 -46.26 26.27 9.10
N ILE A 16 -46.52 25.99 10.37
CA ILE A 16 -45.55 25.33 11.26
C ILE A 16 -45.26 23.91 10.80
N TYR A 17 -46.30 23.14 10.45
CA TYR A 17 -46.14 21.79 9.92
C TYR A 17 -45.37 21.77 8.59
N GLY A 18 -45.64 22.75 7.72
CA GLY A 18 -44.86 22.98 6.51
C GLY A 18 -43.38 23.22 6.81
N MET A 19 -43.05 24.14 7.72
CA MET A 19 -41.66 24.47 8.09
C MET A 19 -40.90 23.27 8.67
N VAL A 20 -41.55 22.44 9.49
CA VAL A 20 -40.96 21.23 10.07
C VAL A 20 -40.68 20.18 8.99
N ILE A 21 -41.60 19.98 8.04
CA ILE A 21 -41.38 19.07 6.92
C ILE A 21 -40.23 19.57 6.05
N ILE A 22 -40.18 20.86 5.70
CA ILE A 22 -39.13 21.43 4.84
C ILE A 22 -37.75 21.26 5.49
N MET A 23 -37.63 21.47 6.81
CA MET A 23 -36.38 21.22 7.57
C MET A 23 -35.98 19.74 7.57
N GLY A 24 -36.94 18.80 7.61
CA GLY A 24 -36.69 17.36 7.59
C GLY A 24 -36.17 16.83 6.25
N ILE A 25 -36.51 17.48 5.13
CA ILE A 25 -36.06 17.06 3.78
C ILE A 25 -34.60 17.47 3.49
N VAL A 26 -34.01 18.39 4.27
CA VAL A 26 -32.63 18.87 4.05
C VAL A 26 -31.58 17.88 4.57
N LEU A 27 -31.99 16.86 5.34
CA LEU A 27 -31.07 15.95 6.02
C LEU A 27 -30.76 14.65 5.26
N GLU A 28 -30.69 14.67 3.93
CA GLU A 28 -30.06 13.58 3.15
C GLU A 28 -29.35 14.12 1.91
N LEU A 29 -28.35 14.97 2.09
CA LEU A 29 -27.27 15.01 1.10
C LEU A 29 -26.33 13.85 1.42
N GLY A 30 -26.59 12.72 0.76
CA GLY A 30 -25.70 11.57 0.75
C GLY A 30 -24.28 12.05 0.47
N ALA A 31 -23.41 11.92 1.46
CA ALA A 31 -21.98 12.12 1.28
C ALA A 31 -21.53 11.13 0.19
N ALA A 32 -21.14 11.66 -0.97
CA ALA A 32 -20.44 10.86 -1.95
C ALA A 32 -19.25 10.18 -1.23
N PRO A 33 -18.96 8.90 -1.48
CA PRO A 33 -17.76 8.28 -0.97
C PRO A 33 -16.58 9.16 -1.37
N ALA A 34 -15.84 9.69 -0.38
CA ALA A 34 -14.61 10.40 -0.66
C ALA A 34 -13.75 9.50 -1.58
N PRO A 35 -13.09 10.05 -2.61
CA PRO A 35 -12.13 9.26 -3.37
C PRO A 35 -11.18 8.62 -2.37
N ALA A 36 -11.15 7.28 -2.35
CA ALA A 36 -10.32 6.55 -1.42
C ALA A 36 -8.90 7.11 -1.52
N PRO A 37 -8.21 7.39 -0.40
CA PRO A 37 -6.81 7.76 -0.46
C PRO A 37 -6.09 6.72 -1.31
N ALA A 38 -5.23 7.17 -2.23
CA ALA A 38 -4.47 6.29 -3.10
C ALA A 38 -3.86 5.16 -2.24
N PRO A 39 -3.90 3.90 -2.68
CA PRO A 39 -3.36 2.79 -1.90
C PRO A 39 -1.89 3.06 -1.57
N LEU A 40 -1.61 3.37 -0.30
CA LEU A 40 -0.26 3.70 0.16
C LEU A 40 0.44 2.42 0.60
N LEU A 41 1.70 2.26 0.16
CA LEU A 41 2.57 1.20 0.61
C LEU A 41 2.60 1.13 2.15
N PRO A 42 2.40 -0.06 2.76
CA PRO A 42 2.47 -0.21 4.21
C PRO A 42 3.82 0.29 4.75
N PRO A 43 3.85 1.12 5.82
CA PRO A 43 5.09 1.66 6.36
C PRO A 43 6.11 0.58 6.75
N SER A 44 5.64 -0.58 7.18
CA SER A 44 6.49 -1.72 7.52
C SER A 44 7.22 -2.29 6.29
N GLU A 45 6.52 -2.42 5.16
CA GLU A 45 7.12 -2.91 3.90
C GLU A 45 8.12 -1.88 3.37
N ALA A 46 7.75 -0.59 3.41
CA ALA A 46 8.64 0.50 3.05
C ALA A 46 9.94 0.46 3.87
N ASN A 47 9.83 0.37 5.19
CA ASN A 47 10.99 0.32 6.07
C ASN A 47 11.85 -0.94 5.86
N ALA A 48 11.24 -2.09 5.55
CA ALA A 48 11.98 -3.32 5.25
C ALA A 48 12.83 -3.16 3.97
N ILE A 49 12.29 -2.50 2.95
CA ILE A 49 13.01 -2.20 1.70
C ILE A 49 14.13 -1.17 1.95
N LEU A 50 13.82 -0.06 2.62
CA LEU A 50 14.78 1.03 2.84
C LEU A 50 15.98 0.60 3.69
N ASN A 51 15.75 -0.27 4.68
CA ASN A 51 16.80 -0.75 5.57
C ASN A 51 17.51 -2.02 5.07
N SER A 52 17.08 -2.59 3.94
CA SER A 52 17.67 -3.83 3.39
C SER A 52 19.10 -3.65 2.90
N GLY A 53 19.48 -2.43 2.49
CA GLY A 53 20.75 -2.14 1.83
C GLY A 53 20.84 -2.60 0.37
N TRP A 54 19.74 -3.02 -0.25
CA TRP A 54 19.72 -3.53 -1.63
C TRP A 54 19.65 -2.41 -2.68
N TRP A 55 19.19 -1.22 -2.32
CA TRP A 55 19.06 -0.08 -3.24
C TRP A 55 19.92 1.09 -2.75
N ASN A 56 20.53 1.81 -3.69
CA ASN A 56 21.21 3.06 -3.37
C ASN A 56 20.21 4.21 -3.35
N LEU A 57 19.60 4.45 -2.19
CA LEU A 57 18.54 5.44 -1.99
C LEU A 57 18.97 6.89 -2.19
N SER A 58 20.28 7.16 -2.35
CA SER A 58 20.77 8.53 -2.59
C SER A 58 20.33 9.10 -3.95
N GLN A 59 19.86 8.26 -4.88
CA GLN A 59 19.39 8.67 -6.21
C GLN A 59 17.90 8.36 -6.47
N LEU A 60 17.22 7.70 -5.53
CA LEU A 60 15.84 7.26 -5.69
C LEU A 60 14.95 8.02 -4.72
N ASP A 61 13.88 8.62 -5.23
CA ASP A 61 12.83 9.16 -4.39
C ASP A 61 12.23 8.01 -3.56
N SER A 62 12.56 7.98 -2.26
CA SER A 62 12.12 6.96 -1.31
C SER A 62 10.61 6.96 -1.07
N HIS A 63 9.91 7.97 -1.59
CA HIS A 63 8.49 8.22 -1.37
C HIS A 63 7.59 7.34 -2.26
N ASN A 64 8.12 6.68 -3.31
CA ASN A 64 7.32 5.86 -4.24
C ASN A 64 8.03 4.55 -4.61
N ILE A 65 8.27 3.68 -3.61
CA ILE A 65 8.88 2.34 -3.81
C ILE A 65 8.12 1.50 -4.85
N CYS A 66 6.77 1.56 -4.87
CA CYS A 66 5.95 0.85 -5.86
C CYS A 66 6.07 1.38 -7.30
N SER A 67 6.82 2.46 -7.51
CA SER A 67 7.12 3.00 -8.85
C SER A 67 8.50 2.57 -9.35
N TRP A 68 9.25 1.77 -8.58
CA TRP A 68 10.55 1.28 -9.00
C TRP A 68 10.41 0.15 -10.02
N ASN A 69 11.30 0.12 -11.02
CA ASN A 69 11.25 -0.88 -12.10
C ASN A 69 11.41 -2.33 -11.60
N ASP A 70 12.00 -2.51 -10.42
CA ASP A 70 12.34 -3.81 -9.83
C ASP A 70 11.35 -4.23 -8.72
N ILE A 71 10.30 -3.44 -8.46
CA ILE A 71 9.31 -3.73 -7.42
C ILE A 71 7.90 -3.60 -8.02
N ASP A 72 7.12 -4.66 -7.90
CA ASP A 72 5.71 -4.65 -8.30
C ASP A 72 4.83 -4.66 -7.03
N CYS A 73 3.77 -3.86 -7.05
CA CYS A 73 2.78 -3.77 -5.97
C CYS A 73 1.38 -4.10 -6.47
N ASN A 74 0.54 -4.65 -5.59
CA ASN A 74 -0.88 -4.87 -5.89
C ASN A 74 -1.70 -3.57 -5.84
N VAL A 75 -2.98 -3.68 -6.17
CA VAL A 75 -3.95 -2.56 -6.13
C VAL A 75 -4.10 -1.96 -4.73
N ALA A 76 -3.74 -2.68 -3.65
CA ALA A 76 -3.74 -2.15 -2.29
C ALA A 76 -2.42 -1.45 -1.90
N GLY A 77 -1.44 -1.38 -2.81
CA GLY A 77 -0.13 -0.76 -2.59
C GLY A 77 0.88 -1.65 -1.87
N SER A 78 0.56 -2.92 -1.60
CA SER A 78 1.47 -3.88 -0.95
C SER A 78 2.31 -4.64 -1.98
N ILE A 79 3.57 -4.89 -1.64
CA ILE A 79 4.57 -5.48 -2.55
C ILE A 79 4.21 -6.94 -2.88
N THR A 80 4.14 -7.23 -4.17
CA THR A 80 3.86 -8.57 -4.72
C THR A 80 5.07 -9.20 -5.39
N SER A 81 6.01 -8.40 -5.90
CA SER A 81 7.21 -8.91 -6.56
C SER A 81 8.41 -8.05 -6.22
N ILE A 82 9.52 -8.70 -5.90
CA ILE A 82 10.82 -8.04 -5.70
C ILE A 82 11.81 -8.69 -6.66
N ARG A 83 12.43 -7.86 -7.50
CA ARG A 83 13.47 -8.25 -8.46
C ARG A 83 14.80 -7.61 -8.09
N CYS A 84 15.85 -8.19 -8.63
CA CYS A 84 17.21 -7.75 -8.43
C CYS A 84 17.44 -6.34 -8.99
N PRO A 85 17.82 -5.35 -8.18
CA PRO A 85 18.28 -4.08 -8.71
C PRO A 85 19.63 -4.24 -9.42
N PHE A 86 19.73 -3.71 -10.64
CA PHE A 86 20.90 -3.85 -11.53
C PHE A 86 22.23 -3.28 -10.98
N TYR A 87 22.19 -2.47 -9.91
CA TYR A 87 23.32 -1.65 -9.46
C TYR A 87 23.90 -2.03 -8.09
N THR A 88 23.47 -3.14 -7.48
CA THR A 88 23.99 -3.56 -6.16
C THR A 88 24.57 -4.98 -6.20
N PRO A 89 25.89 -5.10 -6.45
CA PRO A 89 26.57 -6.38 -6.35
C PRO A 89 26.68 -6.80 -4.88
N GLY A 90 26.29 -8.03 -4.57
CA GLY A 90 26.57 -8.63 -3.27
C GLY A 90 25.47 -8.49 -2.23
N ILE A 91 24.21 -8.68 -2.61
CA ILE A 91 23.10 -8.61 -1.64
C ILE A 91 23.11 -9.81 -0.68
N ARG A 92 22.60 -9.61 0.53
CA ARG A 92 22.37 -10.68 1.51
C ARG A 92 20.87 -10.79 1.77
N LEU A 93 20.28 -11.94 1.47
CA LEU A 93 18.84 -12.11 1.64
C LEU A 93 18.39 -11.98 3.11
N ALA A 94 19.29 -12.28 4.04
CA ALA A 94 19.06 -12.11 5.48
C ALA A 94 18.90 -10.65 5.94
N THR A 95 19.31 -9.64 5.15
CA THR A 95 19.09 -8.21 5.52
C THR A 95 17.69 -7.73 5.18
N LEU A 96 16.98 -8.45 4.31
CA LEU A 96 15.61 -8.17 3.94
C LEU A 96 14.68 -8.87 4.92
N ASN A 97 13.87 -8.12 5.66
CA ASN A 97 12.89 -8.70 6.58
C ASN A 97 11.70 -9.27 5.80
N LEU A 98 11.86 -10.51 5.31
CA LEU A 98 10.86 -11.19 4.48
C LEU A 98 9.50 -11.32 5.18
N SER A 99 9.49 -11.48 6.51
CA SER A 99 8.28 -11.74 7.29
C SER A 99 7.20 -10.65 7.15
N VAL A 100 7.59 -9.44 6.74
CA VAL A 100 6.70 -8.28 6.57
C VAL A 100 5.87 -8.37 5.28
N PHE A 101 6.39 -9.00 4.23
CA PHE A 101 5.75 -9.02 2.91
C PHE A 101 4.70 -10.14 2.82
N LYS A 102 3.52 -9.88 3.39
CA LYS A 102 2.42 -10.87 3.42
C LYS A 102 1.80 -11.14 2.05
N ASN A 103 2.00 -10.24 1.09
CA ASN A 103 1.50 -10.37 -0.27
C ASN A 103 2.57 -10.71 -1.31
N LEU A 104 3.80 -11.02 -0.88
CA LEU A 104 4.88 -11.35 -1.81
C LEU A 104 4.60 -12.67 -2.51
N GLU A 105 4.55 -12.62 -3.84
CA GLU A 105 4.30 -13.75 -4.74
C GLU A 105 5.58 -14.15 -5.48
N GLY A 106 6.39 -13.16 -5.87
CA GLY A 106 7.64 -13.35 -6.61
C GLY A 106 8.85 -12.76 -5.91
N LEU A 107 9.94 -13.53 -5.86
CA LEU A 107 11.24 -13.03 -5.43
C LEU A 107 12.34 -13.52 -6.38
N GLU A 108 12.92 -12.59 -7.13
CA GLU A 108 14.00 -12.86 -8.08
C GLU A 108 15.27 -12.14 -7.63
N VAL A 109 16.27 -12.92 -7.19
CA VAL A 109 17.58 -12.44 -6.75
C VAL A 109 18.70 -12.92 -7.67
N SER A 110 18.34 -13.36 -8.87
CA SER A 110 19.29 -13.80 -9.88
C SER A 110 20.10 -12.62 -10.40
N GLY A 111 21.42 -12.76 -10.44
CA GLY A 111 22.33 -11.70 -10.88
C GLY A 111 22.72 -10.69 -9.80
N CYS A 112 22.14 -10.73 -8.59
CA CYS A 112 22.51 -9.80 -7.50
C CYS A 112 23.81 -10.16 -6.76
N GLY A 113 24.53 -11.19 -7.21
CA GLY A 113 25.69 -11.73 -6.49
C GLY A 113 25.34 -12.16 -5.06
N LEU A 114 24.23 -12.87 -4.87
CA LEU A 114 23.72 -13.29 -3.56
C LEU A 114 24.83 -13.88 -2.67
N GLN A 115 25.06 -13.26 -1.51
CA GLN A 115 26.05 -13.68 -0.52
C GLN A 115 25.39 -14.30 0.71
N GLY A 116 26.08 -15.27 1.31
CA GLY A 116 25.61 -15.98 2.49
C GLY A 116 24.52 -17.00 2.18
N THR A 117 23.74 -17.35 3.19
CA THR A 117 22.67 -18.35 3.11
C THR A 117 21.31 -17.72 2.88
N ILE A 118 20.42 -18.47 2.23
CA ILE A 118 19.01 -18.13 2.12
C ILE A 118 18.36 -18.36 3.49
N PRO A 119 17.76 -17.32 4.12
CA PRO A 119 17.10 -17.49 5.40
C PRO A 119 15.90 -18.44 5.26
N PRO A 120 15.69 -19.37 6.22
CA PRO A 120 14.60 -20.35 6.16
C PRO A 120 13.21 -19.68 6.21
N ASP A 121 13.13 -18.46 6.72
CA ASP A 121 11.91 -17.65 6.80
C ASP A 121 11.27 -17.39 5.43
N ILE A 122 12.00 -17.58 4.32
CA ILE A 122 11.42 -17.54 2.98
C ILE A 122 10.29 -18.56 2.79
N GLY A 123 10.37 -19.72 3.46
CA GLY A 123 9.33 -20.74 3.44
C GLY A 123 8.09 -20.37 4.25
N ASN A 124 8.17 -19.33 5.08
CA ASN A 124 7.04 -18.85 5.89
C ASN A 124 6.21 -17.77 5.18
N LEU A 125 6.56 -17.42 3.94
CA LEU A 125 5.83 -16.45 3.14
C LEU A 125 4.52 -17.07 2.60
N PRO A 126 3.36 -16.54 2.98
CA PRO A 126 2.09 -17.23 2.76
C PRO A 126 1.63 -17.27 1.29
N LYS A 127 2.15 -16.36 0.45
CA LYS A 127 1.75 -16.22 -0.97
C LYS A 127 2.91 -16.44 -1.95
N LEU A 128 4.10 -16.79 -1.48
CA LEU A 128 5.25 -16.93 -2.36
C LEU A 128 5.06 -18.14 -3.27
N THR A 129 5.10 -17.91 -4.58
CA THR A 129 4.94 -18.96 -5.60
C THR A 129 6.17 -19.11 -6.49
N SER A 130 6.93 -18.02 -6.68
CA SER A 130 8.12 -18.01 -7.52
C SER A 130 9.32 -17.47 -6.75
N PHE A 131 10.35 -18.30 -6.59
CA PHE A 131 11.65 -17.89 -6.08
C PHE A 131 12.74 -18.25 -7.09
N ILE A 132 13.46 -17.26 -7.58
CA ILE A 132 14.54 -17.42 -8.56
C ILE A 132 15.83 -16.84 -7.98
N GLY A 133 16.64 -17.70 -7.37
CA GLY A 133 17.98 -17.34 -6.87
C GLY A 133 19.05 -18.26 -7.46
N LYS A 134 19.72 -17.82 -8.52
CA LYS A 134 20.94 -18.50 -8.97
C LYS A 134 22.13 -18.01 -8.15
N SER A 135 22.64 -18.84 -7.24
CA SER A 135 23.97 -18.65 -6.68
C SER A 135 25.01 -18.91 -7.78
N TYR A 136 25.52 -17.86 -8.41
CA TYR A 136 26.76 -18.01 -9.14
C TYR A 136 27.87 -18.12 -8.09
N PRO A 137 28.70 -19.18 -8.10
CA PRO A 137 29.93 -19.13 -7.32
C PRO A 137 30.66 -17.87 -7.76
N ILE A 138 30.88 -16.95 -6.83
CA ILE A 138 31.76 -15.80 -7.07
C ILE A 138 33.06 -16.38 -7.59
N ARG A 139 33.34 -16.20 -8.89
CA ARG A 139 34.72 -16.33 -9.34
C ARG A 139 35.44 -15.29 -8.51
N GLU A 140 36.33 -15.72 -7.61
CA GLU A 140 37.29 -14.81 -7.02
C GLU A 140 37.84 -13.98 -8.18
N THR A 141 37.43 -12.73 -8.26
CA THR A 141 38.11 -11.76 -9.10
C THR A 141 39.44 -11.60 -8.41
N ASN A 142 40.38 -12.44 -8.82
CA ASN A 142 41.77 -12.35 -8.45
C ASN A 142 42.18 -10.87 -8.59
N PRO A 143 42.56 -10.19 -7.51
CA PRO A 143 43.10 -8.85 -7.62
C PRO A 143 44.52 -9.01 -8.19
N PHE A 144 44.63 -8.98 -9.51
CA PHE A 144 45.89 -8.60 -10.15
C PHE A 144 46.06 -7.09 -10.01
#